data_AF-A0A6A6KNP4-F1
#
_entry.id   AF-A0A6A6KNP4-F1
#
_cell.length_a   1.000
_cell.length_b   1.000
_cell.length_c   1.000
_cell.angle_alpha   90.00
_cell.angle_beta   90.00
_cell.angle_gamma   90.00
#
_symmetry.space_group_name_H-M   'P 1'
#
loop_
_entity.id
_entity.type
_entity.pdbx_description
1 polymer ?
#
loop_
_entity_poly.entity_id
_entity_poly.type
_entity_poly.pdbx_seq_one_letter_code
_entity_poly.pdbx_strand_id
1 'polypeptide(L)'
;MDYTGVLTQYSYPKGSNGEQSWSIVQYIPEDICHAIFHDFGSGACGYNSYCSMSNGRPNCTCPVGYSPMDRNNPFGGCKPNFPLGCGVGDASENLEELYELQELKNVNWPLGDYERLQPYSEDQCRTSCFQDCLCDVAIFGNSICWKKRIPLGNGRFEIGNSKALIKVRKGPWDYPGPTCSIDKKEKSILLGSLSASLVLNAFLLILAPLILFLKPKRKSDRIASTMNKAGVLIE
;
A
#
# COMPACT_ATOMS: atom_id res chain seq x y z
N MET A 1 -2.96 17.35 26.41
CA MET A 1 -2.54 16.84 25.10
C MET A 1 -3.42 17.51 24.06
N ASP A 2 -2.85 18.09 23.02
CA ASP A 2 -3.63 18.76 21.97
C ASP A 2 -3.85 17.86 20.75
N TYR A 3 -4.54 18.38 19.74
CA TYR A 3 -4.89 17.64 18.52
C TYR A 3 -3.69 17.22 17.67
N THR A 4 -2.50 17.76 17.93
CA THR A 4 -1.26 17.37 17.25
C THR A 4 -0.58 16.16 17.88
N GLY A 5 -1.13 15.62 18.97
CA GLY A 5 -0.56 14.50 19.71
C GLY A 5 0.55 14.89 20.69
N VAL A 6 0.91 16.18 20.78
CA VAL A 6 1.91 16.67 21.72
C VAL A 6 1.27 17.02 23.06
N LEU A 7 1.85 16.51 24.16
CA LEU A 7 1.52 16.94 25.51
C LEU A 7 2.38 18.16 25.87
N THR A 8 1.75 19.27 26.25
CA THR A 8 2.47 20.43 26.81
C THR A 8 2.29 20.46 28.31
N GLN A 9 3.42 20.49 29.03
CA GLN A 9 3.42 20.68 30.47
C GLN A 9 3.56 22.17 30.78
N TYR A 10 2.71 22.67 31.68
CA TYR A 10 2.76 24.05 32.16
C TYR A 10 3.07 24.09 33.65
N SER A 11 3.70 25.17 34.10
CA SER A 11 3.87 25.48 35.52
C SER A 11 3.28 26.84 35.85
N TYR A 12 2.78 26.98 37.07
CA TYR A 12 2.29 28.24 37.61
C TYR A 12 2.96 28.53 38.94
N PRO A 13 3.79 29.58 39.05
CA PRO A 13 4.46 29.92 40.29
C PRO A 13 3.47 30.47 41.31
N LYS A 14 3.50 29.94 42.54
CA LYS A 14 2.75 30.50 43.68
C LYS A 14 3.65 31.46 44.46
N GLY A 15 3.41 32.76 44.34
CA GLY A 15 4.12 33.80 45.09
C GLY A 15 3.40 35.15 45.02
N SER A 16 3.56 35.99 46.05
CA SER A 16 2.82 37.26 46.20
C SER A 16 3.44 38.46 45.47
N ASN A 17 4.69 38.38 45.00
CA ASN A 17 5.47 39.55 44.53
C ASN A 17 6.06 39.38 43.11
N GLY A 18 5.54 38.49 42.27
CA GLY A 18 6.02 38.26 40.90
C GLY A 18 4.89 38.20 39.88
N GLU A 19 5.22 38.36 38.59
CA GLU A 19 4.26 38.26 37.49
C GLU A 19 3.72 36.82 37.40
N GLN A 20 2.47 36.62 37.83
CA GLN A 20 1.84 35.30 37.93
C GLN A 20 1.28 34.85 36.58
N SER A 21 2.13 34.28 35.73
CA SER A 21 1.72 33.73 34.43
C SER A 21 2.05 32.24 34.31
N TRP A 22 1.27 31.54 33.47
CA TRP A 22 1.59 30.17 33.08
C TRP A 22 2.82 30.16 32.20
N SER A 23 3.81 29.33 32.53
CA SER A 23 4.99 29.09 31.69
C SER A 23 4.98 27.66 31.16
N ILE A 24 5.48 27.49 29.94
CA ILE A 24 5.68 26.16 29.34
C ILE A 24 6.96 25.57 29.94
N VAL A 25 6.83 24.37 30.51
CA VAL A 25 7.96 23.61 31.07
C VAL A 25 8.61 22.76 29.99
N GLN A 26 7.79 21.98 29.26
CA GLN A 26 8.28 21.07 28.22
C GLN A 26 7.16 20.59 27.29
N TYR A 27 7.59 20.01 26.17
CA TYR A 27 6.76 19.26 25.23
C TYR A 27 7.11 17.78 25.30
N ILE A 28 6.10 16.92 25.31
CA ILE A 28 6.27 15.47 25.34
C ILE A 28 5.48 14.85 24.17
N PRO A 29 6.16 14.19 23.21
CA PRO A 29 7.61 14.22 23.00
C PRO A 29 8.13 15.62 22.63
N GLU A 30 9.43 15.86 22.81
CA GLU A 30 10.07 17.13 22.39
C GLU A 30 10.06 17.29 20.87
N ASP A 31 10.31 16.19 20.15
CA ASP A 31 10.26 16.11 18.69
C ASP A 31 9.39 14.92 18.28
N ILE A 32 8.12 15.20 17.99
CA ILE A 32 7.17 14.18 17.55
C ILE A 32 7.47 13.66 16.14
N CYS A 33 8.15 14.43 15.29
CA CYS A 33 8.53 14.02 13.93
C CYS A 33 9.52 12.83 13.96
N HIS A 34 10.33 12.75 15.02
CA HIS A 34 11.26 11.64 15.23
C HIS A 34 10.74 10.58 16.20
N ALA A 35 9.89 10.97 17.16
CA ALA A 35 9.35 10.04 18.16
C ALA A 35 8.36 9.02 17.57
N ILE A 36 7.56 9.41 16.57
CA ILE A 36 6.67 8.47 15.86
C ILE A 36 7.44 7.83 14.72
N PHE A 37 8.11 6.71 15.01
CA PHE A 37 8.89 5.96 14.04
C PHE A 37 8.65 4.46 14.17
N HIS A 38 8.08 3.87 13.13
CA HIS A 38 7.78 2.44 13.06
C HIS A 38 8.06 1.90 11.66
N ASP A 39 8.23 0.57 11.56
CA ASP A 39 8.46 -0.12 10.28
C ASP A 39 7.29 0.02 9.30
N PHE A 40 6.08 0.22 9.83
CA PHE A 40 4.85 0.39 9.07
C PHE A 40 4.10 1.63 9.56
N GLY A 41 3.47 2.32 8.61
CA GLY A 41 2.71 3.54 8.88
C GLY A 41 3.36 4.78 8.29
N SER A 42 2.64 5.89 8.39
CA SER A 42 3.05 7.17 7.82
C SER A 42 4.00 7.99 8.68
N GLY A 43 4.12 7.68 9.97
CA GLY A 43 4.70 8.60 10.96
C GLY A 43 3.74 9.75 11.28
N ALA A 44 4.28 10.87 11.77
CA ALA A 44 3.50 11.98 12.34
C ALA A 44 2.61 12.75 11.34
N CYS A 45 2.90 12.74 10.04
CA CYS A 45 2.28 13.66 9.07
C CYS A 45 1.43 13.02 7.96
N GLY A 46 1.13 11.72 8.04
CA GLY A 46 0.44 11.01 6.96
C GLY A 46 1.37 10.65 5.81
N TYR A 47 0.91 9.79 4.90
CA TYR A 47 1.74 9.30 3.79
C TYR A 47 2.08 10.42 2.80
N ASN A 48 3.23 10.30 2.12
CA ASN A 48 3.71 11.25 1.10
C ASN A 48 3.89 12.70 1.57
N SER A 49 3.89 12.94 2.88
CA SER A 49 4.24 14.23 3.47
C SER A 49 5.53 14.08 4.29
N TYR A 50 6.09 15.20 4.74
CA TYR A 50 7.17 15.19 5.70
C TYR A 50 6.89 16.14 6.87
N CYS A 51 7.41 15.77 8.04
CA CYS A 51 7.24 16.46 9.31
C CYS A 51 8.43 17.35 9.62
N SER A 52 8.18 18.58 10.07
CA SER A 52 9.18 19.44 10.72
C SER A 52 8.61 20.01 12.02
N MET A 53 9.48 20.39 12.96
CA MET A 53 9.04 21.02 14.20
C MET A 53 8.91 22.54 14.04
N SER A 54 7.80 23.09 14.51
CA SER A 54 7.55 24.54 14.58
C SER A 54 6.83 24.86 15.89
N ASN A 55 7.43 25.70 16.74
CA ASN A 55 6.89 26.09 18.06
C ASN A 55 6.45 24.89 18.94
N GLY A 56 7.25 23.82 18.96
CA GLY A 56 6.93 22.61 19.72
C GLY A 56 5.78 21.78 19.14
N ARG A 57 5.40 22.02 17.88
CA ARG A 57 4.34 21.29 17.17
C ARG A 57 4.84 20.74 15.84
N PRO A 58 4.29 19.60 15.39
CA PRO A 58 4.56 19.10 14.05
C PRO A 58 3.92 20.01 13.01
N ASN A 59 4.68 20.33 11.98
CA ASN A 59 4.21 20.96 10.75
C ASN A 59 4.37 19.95 9.61
N CYS A 60 3.27 19.65 8.94
CA CYS A 60 3.21 18.64 7.89
C CYS A 60 3.16 19.31 6.52
N THR A 61 4.14 18.97 5.67
CA THR A 61 4.31 19.63 4.37
C THR A 61 4.32 18.60 3.25
N CYS A 62 3.66 18.91 2.14
CA CYS A 62 3.73 18.10 0.93
C CYS A 62 4.98 18.45 0.13
N PRO A 63 5.71 17.45 -0.41
CA PRO A 63 6.79 17.73 -1.34
C PRO A 63 6.26 18.31 -2.65
N VAL A 64 7.16 18.86 -3.47
CA VAL A 64 6.82 19.36 -4.80
C VAL A 64 6.17 18.28 -5.66
N GLY A 65 5.15 18.66 -6.43
CA GLY A 65 4.36 17.73 -7.23
C GLY A 65 3.27 16.99 -6.43
N TYR A 66 3.12 17.24 -5.13
CA TYR A 66 2.08 16.67 -4.28
C TYR A 66 1.18 17.75 -3.69
N SER A 67 -0.05 17.38 -3.36
CA SER A 67 -1.04 18.23 -2.67
C SER A 67 -1.63 17.52 -1.46
N PRO A 68 -2.15 18.26 -0.46
CA PRO A 68 -2.81 17.65 0.68
C PRO A 68 -3.97 16.75 0.23
N MET A 69 -4.13 15.60 0.90
CA MET A 69 -5.28 14.71 0.70
C MET A 69 -6.60 15.44 0.97
N ASP A 70 -6.65 16.17 2.08
CA ASP A 70 -7.74 17.06 2.49
C ASP A 70 -7.13 18.36 3.03
N ARG A 71 -7.58 19.50 2.50
CA ARG A 71 -7.09 20.83 2.92
C ARG A 71 -7.46 21.16 4.37
N ASN A 72 -8.47 20.51 4.92
CA ASN A 72 -8.91 20.68 6.30
C ASN A 72 -8.20 19.73 7.28
N ASN A 73 -7.38 18.79 6.76
CA ASN A 73 -6.63 17.84 7.57
C ASN A 73 -5.15 17.83 7.18
N PRO A 74 -4.31 18.71 7.79
CA PRO A 74 -2.88 18.78 7.47
C PRO A 74 -2.09 17.51 7.82
N PHE A 75 -2.61 16.65 8.71
CA PHE A 75 -1.99 15.38 9.10
C PHE A 75 -2.43 14.20 8.23
N GLY A 76 -3.35 14.42 7.29
CA GLY A 76 -3.92 13.39 6.42
C GLY A 76 -2.99 12.89 5.32
N GLY A 77 -1.79 13.44 5.21
CA GLY A 77 -0.83 13.13 4.15
C GLY A 77 -1.15 13.83 2.82
N CYS A 78 -0.43 13.41 1.79
CA CYS A 78 -0.46 14.02 0.47
C CYS A 78 -0.74 13.00 -0.63
N LYS A 79 -1.23 13.51 -1.75
CA LYS A 79 -1.41 12.77 -3.01
C LYS A 79 -0.59 13.43 -4.12
N PRO A 80 -0.09 12.65 -5.10
CA PRO A 80 0.58 13.22 -6.25
C PRO A 80 -0.45 13.99 -7.11
N ASN A 81 0.03 15.04 -7.78
CA ASN A 81 -0.79 15.88 -8.67
C ASN A 81 -0.89 15.31 -10.10
N PHE A 82 -0.20 14.20 -10.36
CA PHE A 82 -0.15 13.48 -11.63
C PHE A 82 0.04 11.98 -11.33
N PRO A 83 -0.25 11.07 -12.28
CA PRO A 83 0.00 9.64 -12.12
C PRO A 83 1.51 9.39 -11.98
N LEU A 84 1.87 8.58 -11.00
CA LEU A 84 3.26 8.19 -10.77
C LEU A 84 3.73 7.15 -11.81
N GLY A 85 5.05 7.07 -12.00
CA GLY A 85 5.67 6.26 -13.05
C GLY A 85 5.55 6.82 -14.47
N CYS A 86 5.87 6.02 -15.49
CA CYS A 86 5.99 6.45 -16.89
C CYS A 86 4.67 6.44 -17.71
N GLY A 87 3.49 6.38 -17.07
CA GLY A 87 2.21 6.27 -17.80
C GLY A 87 2.12 5.08 -18.78
N VAL A 88 0.98 4.90 -19.45
CA VAL A 88 0.87 3.91 -20.55
C VAL A 88 1.26 4.54 -21.90
N GLY A 89 1.13 5.86 -22.03
CA GLY A 89 1.51 6.63 -23.22
C GLY A 89 2.92 7.25 -23.12
N ASP A 90 3.37 7.63 -21.93
CA ASP A 90 4.62 8.38 -21.78
C ASP A 90 5.87 7.51 -22.04
N ALA A 91 5.74 6.19 -22.00
CA ALA A 91 6.81 5.27 -22.42
C ALA A 91 7.14 5.35 -23.93
N SER A 92 6.26 5.94 -24.74
CA SER A 92 6.50 6.25 -26.15
C SER A 92 7.01 7.67 -26.38
N GLU A 93 6.99 8.53 -25.35
CA GLU A 93 7.41 9.93 -25.42
C GLU A 93 8.77 10.11 -24.72
N ASN A 94 9.44 11.22 -25.01
CA ASN A 94 10.73 11.56 -24.44
C ASN A 94 10.54 11.94 -22.95
N LEU A 95 10.94 11.07 -22.02
CA LEU A 95 10.75 11.28 -20.57
C LEU A 95 11.30 12.64 -20.12
N GLU A 96 12.41 13.07 -20.71
CA GLU A 96 13.09 14.35 -20.48
C GLU A 96 12.22 15.56 -20.84
N GLU A 97 11.28 15.43 -21.77
CA GLU A 97 10.33 16.49 -22.11
C GLU A 97 9.16 16.56 -21.11
N LEU A 98 8.81 15.41 -20.53
CA LEU A 98 7.64 15.26 -19.66
C LEU A 98 7.96 15.41 -18.18
N TYR A 99 9.16 15.06 -17.74
CA TYR A 99 9.52 14.95 -16.34
C TYR A 99 10.84 15.65 -16.02
N GLU A 100 10.99 16.04 -14.77
CA GLU A 100 12.25 16.51 -14.17
C GLU A 100 12.44 15.93 -12.77
N LEU A 101 13.69 15.92 -12.29
CA LEU A 101 14.02 15.60 -10.89
C LEU A 101 14.28 16.89 -10.12
N GLN A 102 13.37 17.22 -9.22
CA GLN A 102 13.53 18.31 -8.29
C GLN A 102 14.24 17.86 -7.01
N GLU A 103 15.11 18.72 -6.49
CA GLU A 103 15.85 18.46 -5.27
C GLU A 103 15.14 19.06 -4.06
N LEU A 104 15.00 18.25 -3.00
CA LEU A 104 14.55 18.69 -1.69
C LEU A 104 15.62 18.32 -0.65
N LYS A 105 16.26 19.36 -0.10
CA LYS A 105 17.34 19.21 0.88
C LYS A 105 16.80 18.93 2.28
N ASN A 106 17.59 18.22 3.08
CA ASN A 106 17.33 17.97 4.50
C ASN A 106 15.96 17.31 4.77
N VAL A 107 15.48 16.50 3.83
CA VAL A 107 14.25 15.72 3.98
C VAL A 107 14.54 14.29 3.60
N ASN A 108 14.02 13.37 4.40
CA ASN A 108 14.13 11.94 4.19
C ASN A 108 12.79 11.26 4.49
N TRP A 109 12.57 10.13 3.85
CA TRP A 109 11.52 9.17 4.19
C TRP A 109 12.22 7.87 4.57
N PRO A 110 12.61 7.67 5.83
CA PRO A 110 13.34 6.47 6.24
C PRO A 110 12.49 5.20 6.07
N LEU A 111 13.17 4.08 5.78
CA LEU A 111 12.57 2.77 5.48
C LEU A 111 11.80 2.74 4.16
N GLY A 112 11.35 1.56 3.71
CA GLY A 112 10.57 1.44 2.47
C GLY A 112 11.38 1.65 1.19
N ASP A 113 12.67 1.31 1.21
CA ASP A 113 13.50 1.26 -0.01
C ASP A 113 13.24 -0.04 -0.77
N TYR A 114 13.20 0.00 -2.11
CA TYR A 114 13.24 -1.24 -2.91
C TYR A 114 14.60 -1.52 -3.52
N GLU A 115 15.46 -0.51 -3.64
CA GLU A 115 16.78 -0.64 -4.21
C GLU A 115 17.77 0.29 -3.52
N ARG A 116 19.00 -0.20 -3.35
CA ARG A 116 20.15 0.56 -2.82
C ARG A 116 21.32 0.41 -3.78
N LEU A 117 21.79 1.52 -4.33
CA LEU A 117 22.90 1.57 -5.28
C LEU A 117 24.10 2.27 -4.65
N GLN A 118 25.25 1.60 -4.65
CA GLN A 118 26.51 2.12 -4.10
C GLN A 118 27.70 1.38 -4.74
N PRO A 119 28.80 2.08 -5.08
CA PRO A 119 28.97 3.53 -5.04
C PRO A 119 28.30 4.22 -6.24
N TYR A 120 27.57 5.30 -5.99
CA TYR A 120 26.93 6.12 -7.04
C TYR A 120 27.28 7.59 -6.84
N SER A 121 27.58 8.30 -7.92
CA SER A 121 27.54 9.77 -7.93
C SER A 121 26.09 10.27 -7.89
N GLU A 122 25.91 11.55 -7.59
CA GLU A 122 24.58 12.16 -7.63
C GLU A 122 23.95 12.05 -9.02
N ASP A 123 24.72 12.34 -10.08
CA ASP A 123 24.24 12.26 -11.46
C ASP A 123 23.84 10.82 -11.83
N GLN A 124 24.61 9.83 -11.42
CA GLN A 124 24.25 8.42 -11.63
C GLN A 124 22.94 8.06 -10.90
N CYS A 125 22.72 8.58 -9.70
CA CYS A 125 21.48 8.37 -8.95
C CYS A 125 20.29 9.06 -9.65
N ARG A 126 20.49 10.30 -10.13
CA ARG A 126 19.50 11.06 -10.90
C ARG A 126 19.11 10.28 -12.15
N THR A 127 20.06 9.90 -12.99
CA THR A 127 19.79 9.12 -14.21
C THR A 127 19.11 7.79 -13.91
N SER A 128 19.61 7.05 -12.90
CA SER A 128 19.04 5.75 -12.54
C SER A 128 17.59 5.84 -12.07
N CYS A 129 17.24 6.85 -11.28
CA CYS A 129 15.85 7.08 -10.87
C CYS A 129 15.01 7.62 -12.04
N PHE A 130 15.56 8.50 -12.86
CA PHE A 130 14.82 9.12 -13.96
C PHE A 130 14.33 8.08 -14.98
N GLN A 131 15.21 7.16 -15.36
CA GLN A 131 14.92 6.10 -16.35
C GLN A 131 14.11 4.93 -15.79
N ASP A 132 13.97 4.84 -14.46
CA ASP A 132 13.21 3.80 -13.80
C ASP A 132 11.75 4.26 -13.60
N CYS A 133 10.82 3.59 -14.27
CA CYS A 133 9.39 3.88 -14.18
C CYS A 133 8.77 3.56 -12.81
N LEU A 134 9.49 2.85 -11.93
CA LEU A 134 9.08 2.60 -10.55
C LEU A 134 9.76 3.58 -9.57
N CYS A 135 10.65 4.45 -10.04
CA CYS A 135 11.32 5.43 -9.19
C CYS A 135 10.68 6.82 -9.33
N ASP A 136 9.85 7.18 -8.36
CA ASP A 136 9.34 8.54 -8.22
C ASP A 136 10.17 9.39 -7.25
N VAL A 137 10.81 8.73 -6.26
CA VAL A 137 11.70 9.39 -5.30
C VAL A 137 12.94 8.55 -5.06
N ALA A 138 14.10 9.20 -5.07
CA ALA A 138 15.35 8.66 -4.58
C ALA A 138 15.93 9.54 -3.49
N ILE A 139 16.56 8.95 -2.48
CA ILE A 139 17.39 9.67 -1.52
C ILE A 139 18.84 9.48 -1.95
N PHE A 140 19.61 10.57 -2.00
CA PHE A 140 21.03 10.52 -2.29
C PHE A 140 21.82 11.12 -1.14
N GLY A 141 22.87 10.42 -0.69
CA GLY A 141 23.80 10.89 0.33
C GLY A 141 24.96 9.94 0.52
N ASN A 142 26.15 10.46 0.84
CA ASN A 142 27.37 9.66 1.09
C ASN A 142 27.71 8.66 -0.04
N SER A 143 27.49 9.04 -1.30
CA SER A 143 27.67 8.17 -2.49
C SER A 143 26.75 6.94 -2.53
N ILE A 144 25.62 7.00 -1.83
CA ILE A 144 24.58 5.97 -1.81
C ILE A 144 23.30 6.59 -2.38
N CYS A 145 22.63 5.82 -3.24
CA CYS A 145 21.33 6.13 -3.81
C CYS A 145 20.32 5.10 -3.30
N TRP A 146 19.23 5.57 -2.67
CA TRP A 146 18.15 4.73 -2.18
C TRP A 146 16.87 5.04 -2.96
N LYS A 147 16.34 4.08 -3.72
CA LYS A 147 15.08 4.26 -4.44
C LYS A 147 13.91 3.86 -3.56
N LYS A 148 12.92 4.74 -3.45
CA LYS A 148 11.81 4.63 -2.50
C LYS A 148 10.61 3.89 -3.09
N ARG A 149 9.96 3.06 -2.27
CA ARG A 149 8.62 2.54 -2.54
C ARG A 149 7.59 3.61 -2.21
N ILE A 150 6.51 3.62 -2.97
CA ILE A 150 5.32 4.44 -2.72
C ILE A 150 4.24 3.57 -2.06
N PRO A 151 3.45 4.10 -1.10
CA PRO A 151 3.51 5.45 -0.55
C PRO A 151 4.73 5.68 0.37
N LEU A 152 5.19 6.92 0.43
CA LEU A 152 6.30 7.32 1.29
C LEU A 152 5.80 7.44 2.74
N GLY A 153 6.46 6.76 3.68
CA GLY A 153 6.18 6.82 5.11
C GLY A 153 7.32 7.46 5.90
N ASN A 154 7.06 7.81 7.16
CA ASN A 154 8.03 8.35 8.12
C ASN A 154 8.75 9.62 7.63
N GLY A 155 8.12 10.40 6.76
CA GLY A 155 8.72 11.60 6.18
C GLY A 155 9.06 12.63 7.25
N ARG A 156 10.30 13.10 7.26
CA ARG A 156 10.75 14.08 8.24
C ARG A 156 11.87 14.95 7.69
N PHE A 157 11.96 16.15 8.24
CA PHE A 157 13.13 16.99 8.11
C PHE A 157 14.29 16.35 8.89
N GLU A 158 15.41 16.14 8.23
CA GLU A 158 16.59 15.48 8.78
C GLU A 158 17.83 16.29 8.37
N ILE A 159 18.55 16.83 9.36
CA ILE A 159 19.76 17.62 9.13
C ILE A 159 20.88 16.66 8.72
N GLY A 160 21.42 16.82 7.52
CA GLY A 160 22.54 16.02 7.03
C GLY A 160 22.89 16.31 5.58
N ASN A 161 23.81 15.53 5.02
CA ASN A 161 24.24 15.66 3.62
C ASN A 161 23.39 14.82 2.64
N SER A 162 22.20 14.41 3.05
CA SER A 162 21.25 13.71 2.18
C SER A 162 20.23 14.65 1.56
N LYS A 163 19.84 14.36 0.32
CA LYS A 163 18.81 15.08 -0.43
C LYS A 163 17.81 14.09 -1.02
N ALA A 164 16.55 14.49 -1.10
CA ALA A 164 15.56 13.78 -1.88
C ALA A 164 15.56 14.32 -3.31
N LEU A 165 15.53 13.41 -4.28
CA LEU A 165 15.38 13.64 -5.70
C LEU A 165 13.98 13.15 -6.06
N ILE A 166 13.09 14.08 -6.39
CA ILE A 166 11.67 13.83 -6.59
C ILE A 166 11.33 14.03 -8.06
N LYS A 167 10.87 12.97 -8.72
CA LYS A 167 10.43 13.01 -10.11
C LYS A 167 9.07 13.70 -10.17
N VAL A 168 9.00 14.76 -10.96
CA VAL A 168 7.77 15.54 -11.14
C VAL A 168 7.51 15.79 -12.61
N ARG A 169 6.23 15.89 -12.97
CA ARG A 169 5.82 16.22 -14.34
C ARG A 169 6.04 17.71 -14.62
N LYS A 170 6.55 18.00 -15.81
CA LYS A 170 6.67 19.35 -16.38
C LYS A 170 5.33 19.80 -16.97
N GLY A 171 5.00 21.07 -16.74
CA GLY A 171 3.79 21.70 -17.28
C GLY A 171 2.49 21.26 -16.58
N PRO A 172 1.34 21.85 -16.99
CA PRO A 172 0.04 21.49 -16.46
C PRO A 172 -0.29 20.04 -16.83
N TRP A 173 -0.78 19.27 -15.85
CA TRP A 173 -1.40 17.99 -16.13
C TRP A 173 -2.88 18.21 -16.43
N ASP A 174 -3.17 18.68 -17.65
CA ASP A 174 -4.52 18.64 -18.18
C ASP A 174 -4.78 17.20 -18.59
N TYR A 175 -5.39 16.43 -17.68
CA TYR A 175 -5.90 15.13 -18.03
C TYR A 175 -7.14 15.33 -18.88
N PRO A 176 -7.15 15.01 -20.19
CA PRO A 176 -8.37 14.48 -20.76
C PRO A 176 -8.56 13.19 -20.00
N GLY A 177 -9.41 13.23 -18.96
CA GLY A 177 -9.82 12.01 -18.28
C GLY A 177 -10.15 10.96 -19.34
N PRO A 178 -9.84 9.68 -19.13
CA PRO A 178 -10.49 8.65 -19.90
C PRO A 178 -11.95 8.98 -19.73
N THR A 179 -12.59 9.38 -20.82
CA THR A 179 -14.01 9.16 -20.92
C THR A 179 -14.11 7.67 -20.64
N CYS A 180 -14.50 7.32 -19.42
CA CYS A 180 -15.17 6.06 -19.20
C CYS A 180 -16.45 6.20 -20.02
N SER A 181 -16.35 6.05 -21.35
CA SER A 181 -17.36 5.34 -22.09
C SER A 181 -17.38 3.99 -21.42
N ILE A 182 -18.23 3.88 -20.40
CA ILE A 182 -18.85 2.63 -20.09
C ILE A 182 -19.59 2.31 -21.38
N ASP A 183 -18.88 1.68 -22.32
CA ASP A 183 -19.53 0.83 -23.28
C ASP A 183 -20.22 -0.20 -22.40
N LYS A 184 -21.50 0.07 -22.11
CA LYS A 184 -22.46 -0.92 -21.67
C LYS A 184 -22.59 -1.91 -22.83
N LYS A 185 -21.53 -2.67 -23.06
CA LYS A 185 -21.66 -3.96 -23.69
C LYS A 185 -22.31 -4.79 -22.60
N GLU A 186 -23.65 -4.81 -22.61
CA GLU A 186 -24.43 -5.81 -21.89
C GLU A 186 -23.83 -7.16 -22.26
N LYS A 187 -22.94 -7.65 -21.41
CA LYS A 187 -22.44 -9.00 -21.50
C LYS A 187 -23.61 -9.85 -21.04
N SER A 188 -24.38 -10.34 -22.00
CA SER A 188 -25.20 -11.55 -21.88
C SER A 188 -24.30 -12.71 -21.43
N ILE A 189 -23.96 -12.75 -20.13
CA ILE A 189 -23.32 -13.87 -19.45
C ILE A 189 -24.37 -14.41 -18.47
N LEU A 190 -25.47 -14.92 -19.02
CA LEU A 190 -26.42 -15.75 -18.26
C LEU A 190 -26.88 -16.98 -19.06
N LEU A 191 -26.15 -17.38 -20.10
CA LEU A 191 -26.42 -18.61 -20.87
C LEU A 191 -25.27 -19.63 -20.85
N GLY A 192 -24.16 -19.34 -20.17
CA GLY A 192 -22.99 -20.23 -20.13
C GLY A 192 -22.97 -21.26 -18.99
N SER A 193 -23.82 -21.14 -17.96
CA SER A 193 -23.73 -22.00 -16.76
C SER A 193 -24.71 -23.19 -16.76
N LEU A 194 -25.67 -23.25 -17.68
CA LEU A 194 -26.62 -24.37 -17.78
C LEU A 194 -26.10 -25.55 -18.63
N SER A 195 -25.13 -25.31 -19.52
CA SER A 195 -24.60 -26.36 -20.42
C SER A 195 -23.62 -27.30 -19.72
N ALA A 196 -22.77 -26.81 -18.82
CA ALA A 196 -21.80 -27.64 -18.10
C ALA A 196 -22.46 -28.67 -17.15
N SER A 197 -23.53 -28.26 -16.45
CA SER A 197 -24.28 -29.16 -15.55
C SER A 197 -25.05 -30.25 -16.29
N LEU A 198 -25.54 -29.99 -17.51
CA LEU A 198 -26.27 -30.99 -18.28
C LEU A 198 -25.33 -32.08 -18.81
N VAL A 199 -24.13 -31.69 -19.25
CA VAL A 199 -23.11 -32.61 -19.77
C VAL A 199 -22.58 -33.52 -18.65
N LEU A 200 -22.24 -32.96 -17.48
CA LEU A 200 -21.75 -33.75 -16.34
C LEU A 200 -22.79 -34.77 -15.84
N ASN A 201 -24.06 -34.36 -15.76
CA ASN A 201 -25.13 -35.27 -15.34
C ASN A 201 -25.41 -36.37 -16.37
N ALA A 202 -25.32 -36.08 -17.67
CA ALA A 202 -25.45 -37.09 -18.72
C ALA A 202 -24.31 -38.13 -18.68
N PHE A 203 -23.06 -37.70 -18.45
CA PHE A 203 -21.93 -38.63 -18.31
C PHE A 203 -22.09 -39.55 -17.09
N LEU A 204 -22.58 -39.04 -15.96
CA LEU A 204 -22.83 -39.86 -14.76
C LEU A 204 -23.93 -40.92 -15.00
N LEU A 205 -25.00 -40.57 -15.70
CA LEU A 205 -26.10 -41.51 -16.00
C LEU A 205 -25.71 -42.61 -16.99
N ILE A 206 -24.72 -42.40 -17.84
CA ILE A 206 -24.25 -43.40 -18.81
C ILE A 206 -23.14 -44.28 -18.22
N LEU A 207 -22.18 -43.68 -17.49
CA LEU A 207 -21.02 -44.39 -16.97
C LEU A 207 -21.34 -45.26 -15.73
N ALA A 208 -22.23 -44.80 -14.85
CA ALA A 208 -22.59 -45.54 -13.65
C ALA A 208 -23.21 -46.93 -13.94
N PRO A 209 -24.21 -47.08 -14.84
CA PRO A 209 -24.72 -48.40 -15.18
C PRO A 209 -23.69 -49.24 -15.94
N LEU A 210 -22.88 -48.66 -16.83
CA LEU A 210 -21.83 -49.41 -17.53
C LEU A 210 -20.83 -50.07 -16.57
N ILE A 211 -20.42 -49.34 -15.52
CA ILE A 211 -19.52 -49.86 -14.49
C ILE A 211 -20.20 -50.96 -13.65
N LEU A 212 -21.51 -50.87 -13.41
CA LEU A 212 -22.28 -51.91 -12.72
C LEU A 212 -22.49 -53.16 -13.57
N PHE A 213 -22.70 -53.01 -14.89
CA PHE A 213 -22.85 -54.12 -15.84
C PHE A 213 -21.51 -54.82 -16.14
N LEU A 214 -20.38 -54.10 -16.06
CA LEU A 214 -19.04 -54.66 -16.24
C LEU A 214 -18.45 -55.29 -14.97
N LYS A 215 -19.11 -55.17 -13.81
CA LYS A 215 -18.69 -55.91 -12.59
C LYS A 215 -19.05 -57.39 -12.75
N PRO A 216 -18.06 -58.31 -12.77
CA PRO A 216 -18.34 -59.73 -12.85
C PRO A 216 -19.15 -60.16 -11.62
N LYS A 217 -20.27 -60.87 -11.82
CA LYS A 217 -21.05 -61.47 -10.73
C LYS A 217 -20.15 -62.37 -9.89
N ARG A 218 -19.73 -61.90 -8.72
CA ARG A 218 -19.13 -62.75 -7.69
C ARG A 218 -20.23 -63.66 -7.13
N LYS A 219 -20.18 -64.95 -7.46
CA LYS A 219 -20.92 -66.00 -6.73
C LYS A 219 -20.42 -66.02 -5.29
N SER A 220 -21.33 -65.93 -4.33
CA SER A 220 -21.07 -66.23 -2.92
C SER A 220 -22.00 -67.37 -2.50
N ASP A 221 -21.46 -68.58 -2.44
CA ASP A 221 -22.11 -69.75 -1.85
C ASP A 221 -21.96 -69.74 -0.31
N ARG A 222 -22.92 -70.39 0.38
CA ARG A 222 -22.89 -70.96 1.76
C ARG A 222 -23.04 -69.96 2.93
N ILE A 223 -23.83 -70.16 4.00
CA ILE A 223 -24.41 -71.35 4.70
C ILE A 223 -25.69 -70.89 5.46
N ALA A 224 -26.77 -71.70 5.45
CA ALA A 224 -27.85 -71.60 6.45
C ALA A 224 -28.14 -72.99 7.05
N SER A 225 -27.84 -73.14 8.34
CA SER A 225 -28.16 -74.27 9.23
C SER A 225 -27.86 -73.71 10.63
N THR A 226 -28.74 -73.64 11.65
CA THR A 226 -29.79 -74.56 12.09
C THR A 226 -30.65 -73.81 13.13
N MET A 227 -31.98 -73.83 13.04
CA MET A 227 -32.88 -73.81 14.21
C MET A 227 -34.18 -74.50 13.83
N ASN A 228 -34.29 -75.80 14.09
CA ASN A 228 -35.31 -76.30 15.03
C ASN A 228 -35.12 -77.79 15.30
N LYS A 229 -34.91 -78.06 16.60
CA LYS A 229 -35.11 -79.34 17.27
C LYS A 229 -36.56 -79.80 17.08
N ALA A 230 -36.71 -81.12 16.93
CA ALA A 230 -37.83 -81.99 17.34
C ALA A 230 -39.24 -81.52 16.93
N GLY A 231 -39.99 -82.23 16.09
CA GLY A 231 -40.35 -83.64 16.20
C GLY A 231 -41.88 -83.74 16.33
N VAL A 232 -42.46 -84.84 15.84
CA VAL A 232 -43.90 -85.23 15.83
C VAL A 232 -44.70 -84.59 14.67
N LEU A 233 -45.08 -85.23 13.55
CA LEU A 233 -45.50 -86.60 13.16
C LEU A 233 -47.01 -86.87 13.38
N ILE A 234 -47.80 -86.78 12.30
CA ILE A 234 -49.05 -87.49 11.93
C ILE A 234 -49.18 -87.25 10.40
N GLU A 235 -49.31 -88.16 9.44
CA GLU A 235 -49.56 -89.61 9.32
C GLU A 235 -48.82 -90.09 8.05
#